data_AF-A0A2K0TUY0-F1
#
_entry.id   AF-A0A2K0TUY0-F1
#
_cell.length_a   1.000
_cell.length_b   1.000
_cell.length_c   1.000
_cell.angle_alpha   90.00
_cell.angle_beta   90.00
_cell.angle_gamma   90.00
#
_symmetry.space_group_name_H-M   'P 1'
#
loop_
_entity.id
_entity.type
_entity.pdbx_description
1 polymer ?
#
loop_
_entity_poly.entity_id
_entity_poly.type
_entity_poly.pdbx_seq_one_letter_code
_entity_poly.pdbx_strand_id
1 'polypeptide(L)' 'MASLPPEVANSLNETKVEYRLLGNSGLRVSVPIVGCMSIGNPEWANWVIGPEKAIPLLKAA' A
#
# COMPACT_ATOMS: atom_id res chain seq x y z
N MET A 1 14.79 -27.55 3.05
CA MET A 1 13.99 -26.37 2.69
C MET A 1 14.18 -26.13 1.21
N ALA A 2 13.12 -26.21 0.41
CA ALA A 2 13.21 -25.92 -1.02
C ALA A 2 13.56 -24.43 -1.20
N SER A 3 14.49 -24.13 -2.12
CA SER A 3 14.79 -22.75 -2.51
C SER A 3 13.58 -22.12 -3.20
N LEU A 4 13.21 -20.91 -2.80
CA LEU A 4 12.15 -20.16 -3.45
C LEU A 4 12.50 -19.92 -4.94
N PRO A 5 11.51 -19.88 -5.85
CA PRO A 5 11.74 -19.41 -7.22
C PRO A 5 12.37 -18.01 -7.21
N PRO A 6 13.30 -17.69 -8.13
CA PRO A 6 14.01 -16.41 -8.13
C PRO A 6 13.09 -15.18 -8.13
N GLU A 7 11.98 -15.24 -8.85
CA GLU A 7 10.99 -14.16 -8.94
C GLU A 7 10.35 -13.84 -7.59
N VAL A 8 10.00 -14.88 -6.81
CA VAL A 8 9.40 -14.73 -5.48
C VAL A 8 10.43 -14.17 -4.50
N ALA A 9 11.67 -14.65 -4.56
CA ALA A 9 12.75 -14.14 -3.73
C ALA A 9 13.00 -12.64 -3.98
N ASN A 10 13.00 -12.22 -5.26
CA ASN A 10 13.17 -10.82 -5.64
C ASN A 10 12.01 -9.95 -5.12
N SER A 11 10.75 -10.40 -5.31
CA SER A 11 9.57 -9.67 -4.80
C SER A 11 9.60 -9.49 -3.28
N LEU A 12 10.06 -10.49 -2.54
CA LEU A 12 10.24 -10.39 -1.08
C LEU A 12 11.33 -9.38 -0.71
N ASN A 13 12.45 -9.36 -1.44
CA ASN A 13 13.53 -8.40 -1.22
C ASN A 13 13.12 -6.96 -1.56
N GLU A 14 12.26 -6.77 -2.57
CA GLU A 14 11.74 -5.46 -2.96
C GLU A 14 10.64 -4.93 -2.04
N THR A 15 10.05 -5.79 -1.21
CA THR A 15 9.03 -5.39 -0.25
C THR A 15 9.65 -4.47 0.81
N LYS A 16 9.24 -3.20 0.82
CA LYS A 16 9.82 -2.15 1.70
C LYS A 16 9.17 -2.05 3.08
N VAL A 17 8.10 -2.81 3.31
CA VAL A 17 7.25 -2.69 4.49
C VAL A 17 7.18 -3.99 5.25
N GLU A 18 7.00 -3.91 6.56
CA GLU A 18 6.69 -5.07 7.38
C GLU A 18 5.19 -5.36 7.34
N TYR A 19 4.80 -6.62 7.21
CA TYR A 19 3.39 -7.03 7.25
C TYR A 19 3.04 -7.71 8.57
N ARG A 20 1.97 -7.27 9.23
CA ARG A 20 1.46 -7.83 10.49
C ARG A 20 0.00 -8.21 10.44
N LEU A 21 -0.43 -9.07 11.36
CA LEU A 21 -1.85 -9.41 11.52
C LEU A 21 -2.58 -8.27 12.24
N LEU A 22 -3.75 -7.89 11.74
CA LEU A 22 -4.61 -6.91 12.37
C LEU A 22 -5.48 -7.59 13.44
N GLY A 23 -4.94 -7.73 14.65
CA GLY A 23 -5.61 -8.41 15.77
C GLY A 23 -6.12 -9.81 15.35
N ASN A 24 -7.38 -10.11 15.67
CA ASN A 24 -8.03 -11.38 15.34
C ASN A 24 -8.89 -11.32 14.07
N SER A 25 -8.70 -10.32 13.20
CA SER A 25 -9.50 -10.17 11.97
C SER A 25 -9.11 -11.15 10.86
N GLY A 26 -7.95 -11.78 10.95
CA GLY A 26 -7.37 -12.58 9.87
C GLY A 26 -6.73 -11.76 8.75
N LEU A 27 -6.82 -10.43 8.78
CA LEU A 27 -6.18 -9.56 7.79
C LEU A 27 -4.68 -9.40 8.08
N ARG A 28 -3.87 -9.40 7.01
CA ARG A 28 -2.45 -9.07 7.05
C ARG A 28 -2.21 -7.73 6.37
N VAL A 29 -1.69 -6.75 7.11
CA VAL A 29 -1.58 -5.34 6.69
C VAL A 29 -0.14 -4.85 6.79
N SER A 30 0.23 -3.87 5.97
CA SER A 30 1.56 -3.24 6.01
C SER A 30 1.68 -2.30 7.21
N VAL A 31 2.91 -2.09 7.66
CA VAL A 31 3.27 -1.04 8.63
C VAL A 31 4.37 -0.20 7.97
N PRO A 32 4.09 1.03 7.51
CA PRO A 32 2.84 1.83 7.68
C PRO A 32 1.70 1.49 6.69
N ILE A 33 0.49 2.03 6.96
CA ILE A 33 -0.70 1.98 6.08
C ILE A 33 -0.93 3.37 5.49
N VAL A 34 -1.22 3.46 4.18
CA VAL A 34 -1.50 4.73 3.51
C VAL A 34 -2.97 5.14 3.72
N GLY A 35 -3.16 6.31 4.32
CA GLY A 35 -4.48 6.92 4.48
C GLY A 35 -4.92 7.65 3.20
N CYS A 36 -6.20 7.51 2.82
CA CYS A 36 -6.75 8.05 1.57
C CYS A 36 -7.79 9.16 1.78
N MET A 37 -7.88 9.78 2.96
CA MET A 37 -8.90 10.82 3.25
C MET A 37 -8.85 12.01 2.27
N SER A 38 -7.67 12.32 1.75
CA SER A 38 -7.46 13.39 0.77
C SER A 38 -7.59 12.93 -0.68
N ILE A 39 -7.88 11.66 -0.98
CA ILE A 39 -7.95 11.14 -2.36
C ILE A 39 -9.42 11.00 -2.77
N GLY A 40 -9.86 11.67 -3.84
CA GLY A 40 -11.25 11.61 -4.28
C GLY A 40 -11.68 12.73 -5.24
N ASN A 41 -12.96 13.11 -5.20
CA ASN A 41 -13.47 14.24 -5.99
C ASN A 41 -13.04 15.58 -5.33
N PRO A 42 -12.24 16.43 -6.01
CA PRO A 42 -11.82 17.74 -5.50
C PRO A 42 -12.97 18.69 -5.14
N GLU A 43 -14.17 18.48 -5.68
CA GLU A 43 -15.36 19.28 -5.34
C GLU A 43 -15.87 19.03 -3.91
N TRP A 44 -15.49 17.92 -3.27
CA TRP A 44 -15.94 17.59 -1.93
C TRP A 44 -15.32 18.51 -0.86
N ALA A 45 -14.01 18.79 -0.97
CA ALA A 45 -13.29 19.69 -0.08
C ALA A 45 -11.95 20.14 -0.68
N ASN A 46 -11.47 21.32 -0.26
CA ASN A 46 -10.26 21.95 -0.81
C ASN A 46 -8.96 21.14 -0.63
N TRP A 47 -8.93 20.17 0.29
CA TRP A 47 -7.79 19.29 0.55
C TRP A 47 -7.84 17.97 -0.23
N VAL A 48 -8.84 17.78 -1.09
CA VAL A 48 -9.03 16.55 -1.85
C VAL A 48 -8.32 16.65 -3.19
N ILE A 49 -7.48 15.66 -3.49
CA ILE A 49 -6.74 15.54 -4.73
C ILE A 49 -7.43 14.56 -5.68
N GLY A 50 -7.50 14.96 -6.95
CA GLY A 50 -8.06 14.16 -8.03
C GLY A 50 -7.11 13.06 -8.54
N PRO A 51 -7.57 12.24 -9.50
CA PRO A 51 -6.84 11.08 -10.01
C PRO A 51 -5.42 11.37 -10.50
N GLU A 52 -5.20 12.53 -11.13
CA GLU A 52 -3.93 12.93 -11.74
C GLU A 52 -2.81 13.03 -10.69
N LYS A 53 -3.16 13.44 -9.47
CA LYS A 53 -2.22 13.53 -8.34
C LYS A 53 -2.27 12.29 -7.45
N ALA A 54 -3.44 11.67 -7.29
CA ALA A 54 -3.63 10.53 -6.41
C ALA A 54 -3.00 9.23 -6.95
N ILE A 55 -3.15 8.94 -8.25
CA ILE A 55 -2.67 7.68 -8.84
C ILE A 55 -1.15 7.52 -8.70
N PRO A 56 -0.32 8.54 -8.98
CA PRO A 56 1.12 8.44 -8.75
C PRO A 56 1.48 8.14 -7.29
N LEU A 57 0.77 8.73 -6.33
CA LEU A 57 1.00 8.48 -4.90
C LEU A 57 0.66 7.04 -4.51
N LEU A 58 -0.47 6.51 -4.99
CA LEU A 58 -0.89 5.12 -4.71
C LEU A 58 0.04 4.08 -5.33
N LYS A 59 0.69 4.38 -6.46
CA LYS A 59 1.69 3.49 -7.09
C LYS A 59 3.05 3.53 -6.40
N ALA A 60 3.36 4.65 -5.74
CA ALA A 60 4.62 4.83 -5.03
C ALA A 60 4.58 4.23 -3.61
N ALA A 61 3.37 4.14 -3.04
CA ALA A 61 3.07 3.45 -1.79
C ALA A 61 3.30 1.94 -1.91
#